data_AF-A0A183TZE6-F1
#
_entry.id   AF-A0A183TZE6-F1
#
_cell.length_a   1.000
_cell.length_b   1.000
_cell.length_c   1.000
_cell.angle_alpha   90.00
_cell.angle_beta   90.00
_cell.angle_gamma   90.00
#
_symmetry.space_group_name_H-M   'P 1'
#
loop_
_entity.id
_entity.type
_entity.pdbx_description
1 polymer ?
#
loop_
_entity_poly.entity_id
_entity_poly.type
_entity_poly.pdbx_seq_one_letter_code
_entity_poly.pdbx_strand_id
1 'polypeptide(L)'
;MDLPLYAAVNDSGGANTEGSWNTDQENYVNKLLGSRPRIFYAPNETAADDIIRQANRTFALLEEAEHFAGRILNYTSKLKASFKRNPSEWSTVLMRLYPLLNDTESDQRGNSYSRLAQSLRTPSAVDKLERIQASACTYREVINGSNLNLFVGFKDEESLVNNALYKAPYENITVYTSLIFDTANNTLPPHITYKIRQNVSMTPTTRSARALFRYPGPRSFEDSYYKFGFLFIQDIIERAIIDLYNGSPVLEPGSYIEEAPFPCFLYDGFLLNVESVFPLILSISWVYSVALLVQSIVHEKEKHLSEVMYVMGMNRNVLWASWFMTLFVEMSLTMVLMTLLLWLGRLLPLSSPLFIFVLLEEFAAASILMGFGFFNYLFFSLRGGSSWMVRCEQERNFYVEIADAEKFICFSCLLRIASQLASGCSHEMTK
;
A
#
# COMPACT_ATOMS: atom_id res chain seq x y z
N MET A 1 3.85 11.62 33.84
CA MET A 1 3.60 12.18 32.48
C MET A 1 4.56 11.43 31.60
N ASP A 2 4.13 10.24 31.22
CA ASP A 2 5.00 9.21 30.67
C ASP A 2 4.44 8.84 29.29
N LEU A 3 5.19 9.20 28.26
CA LEU A 3 4.97 8.78 26.87
C LEU A 3 5.68 7.43 26.69
N PRO A 4 4.98 6.36 26.26
CA PRO A 4 5.64 5.10 26.00
C PRO A 4 6.30 5.12 24.61
N LEU A 5 7.56 4.68 24.60
CA LEU A 5 8.31 4.29 23.41
C LEU A 5 7.54 3.22 22.62
N TYR A 6 7.42 3.44 21.31
CA TYR A 6 6.97 2.42 20.36
C TYR A 6 7.96 1.25 20.35
N ALA A 7 7.49 0.08 20.74
CA ALA A 7 8.23 -1.17 20.64
C ALA A 7 8.28 -1.62 19.17
N ALA A 8 9.49 -1.98 18.72
CA ALA A 8 9.71 -2.64 17.44
C ALA A 8 8.94 -3.96 17.40
N VAL A 9 8.04 -4.11 16.43
CA VAL A 9 7.40 -5.38 16.08
C VAL A 9 8.43 -6.20 15.31
N ASN A 10 8.92 -7.26 15.93
CA ASN A 10 9.64 -8.33 15.25
C ASN A 10 8.63 -9.12 14.40
N ASP A 11 8.55 -8.82 13.11
CA ASP A 11 7.93 -9.73 12.13
C ASP A 11 8.89 -10.88 11.84
N SER A 12 8.94 -11.85 12.75
CA SER A 12 9.29 -13.22 12.39
C SER A 12 8.07 -13.87 11.75
N GLY A 13 7.80 -13.50 10.49
CA GLY A 13 6.82 -14.15 9.63
C GLY A 13 7.30 -15.55 9.24
N GLY A 14 7.09 -16.50 10.13
CA GLY A 14 7.13 -17.91 9.78
C GLY A 14 6.05 -18.21 8.75
N ALA A 15 6.46 -18.83 7.64
CA ALA A 15 5.56 -19.42 6.67
C ALA A 15 4.72 -20.50 7.34
N ASN A 16 3.57 -20.10 7.89
CA ASN A 16 2.54 -21.03 8.35
C ASN A 16 1.63 -21.34 7.17
N THR A 17 1.84 -22.55 6.68
CA THR A 17 0.96 -23.37 5.85
C THR A 17 -0.54 -23.15 6.11
N GLU A 18 -1.26 -22.95 5.01
CA GLU A 18 -2.64 -23.38 4.72
C GLU A 18 -3.65 -23.46 5.89
N GLY A 19 -4.63 -22.56 5.87
CA GLY A 19 -5.97 -22.85 6.41
C GLY A 19 -6.49 -22.01 7.58
N SER A 20 -5.84 -20.91 7.97
CA SER A 20 -6.43 -19.95 8.92
C SER A 20 -6.85 -18.69 8.18
N TRP A 21 -8.14 -18.37 8.21
CA TRP A 21 -8.60 -17.03 7.82
C TRP A 21 -7.94 -16.02 8.76
N ASN A 22 -7.37 -14.94 8.22
CA ASN A 22 -6.91 -13.84 9.05
C ASN A 22 -8.15 -13.19 9.69
N THR A 23 -8.05 -12.70 10.93
CA THR A 23 -9.13 -12.01 11.66
C THR A 23 -9.81 -10.91 10.84
N ASP A 24 -9.07 -10.28 9.93
CA ASP A 24 -9.58 -9.26 9.01
C ASP A 24 -10.51 -9.83 7.92
N GLN A 25 -10.23 -11.04 7.43
CA GLN A 25 -11.07 -11.72 6.45
C GLN A 25 -12.36 -12.24 7.09
N GLU A 26 -12.29 -12.74 8.33
CA GLU A 26 -13.49 -13.10 9.11
C GLU A 26 -14.36 -11.87 9.37
N ASN A 27 -13.75 -10.73 9.75
CA ASN A 27 -14.46 -9.46 9.89
C ASN A 27 -15.12 -9.01 8.58
N TYR A 28 -14.47 -9.26 7.44
CA TYR A 28 -15.01 -8.93 6.12
C TYR A 28 -16.22 -9.79 5.75
N VAL A 29 -16.12 -11.11 5.88
CA VAL A 29 -17.23 -12.04 5.61
C VAL A 29 -18.39 -11.76 6.56
N ASN A 30 -18.11 -11.49 7.84
CA ASN A 30 -19.12 -11.11 8.82
C ASN A 30 -19.78 -9.76 8.50
N LYS A 31 -19.04 -8.80 7.92
CA LYS A 31 -19.59 -7.52 7.47
C LYS A 31 -20.42 -7.65 6.19
N LEU A 32 -20.03 -8.57 5.30
CA LEU A 32 -20.81 -8.91 4.11
C LEU A 32 -22.08 -9.68 4.48
N LEU A 33 -22.02 -10.66 5.38
CA LEU A 33 -23.17 -11.53 5.67
C LEU A 33 -24.06 -10.99 6.81
N GLY A 34 -23.49 -10.25 7.76
CA GLY A 34 -24.18 -9.79 8.96
C GLY A 34 -24.86 -8.42 8.85
N SER A 35 -24.55 -7.61 7.84
CA SER A 35 -24.96 -6.18 7.78
C SER A 35 -25.86 -5.83 6.60
N ARG A 36 -26.69 -6.78 6.13
CA ARG A 36 -27.64 -6.63 5.00
C ARG A 36 -27.05 -5.79 3.86
N PRO A 37 -26.00 -6.28 3.19
CA PRO A 37 -25.28 -5.52 2.19
C PRO A 37 -26.21 -5.19 1.02
N ARG A 38 -26.11 -3.96 0.51
CA ARG A 38 -26.79 -3.57 -0.72
C ARG A 38 -25.79 -2.97 -1.70
N ILE A 39 -25.99 -3.31 -2.96
CA ILE A 39 -25.29 -2.75 -4.11
C ILE A 39 -26.28 -1.84 -4.82
N PHE A 40 -25.99 -0.54 -4.82
CA PHE A 40 -26.85 0.42 -5.51
C PHE A 40 -26.41 0.57 -6.95
N TYR A 41 -27.35 0.80 -7.86
CA TYR A 41 -27.02 1.11 -9.24
C TYR A 41 -27.94 2.20 -9.82
N ALA A 42 -27.43 2.93 -10.82
CA ALA A 42 -28.19 3.92 -11.57
C ALA A 42 -27.65 4.01 -13.02
N PRO A 43 -28.48 4.34 -14.03
CA PRO A 43 -29.94 4.55 -13.96
C PRO A 43 -30.75 3.25 -14.07
N ASN A 44 -31.85 3.14 -13.33
CA ASN A 44 -32.81 2.04 -13.46
C ASN A 44 -33.73 2.21 -14.69
N GLU A 45 -34.39 1.14 -15.11
CA GLU A 45 -35.26 1.10 -16.30
C GLU A 45 -34.52 1.32 -17.64
N THR A 46 -33.21 1.11 -17.65
CA THR A 46 -32.36 1.25 -18.85
C THR A 46 -31.69 -0.08 -19.20
N ALA A 47 -30.84 -0.07 -20.24
CA ALA A 47 -29.94 -1.18 -20.58
C ALA A 47 -29.11 -1.70 -19.38
N ALA A 48 -28.88 -0.87 -18.35
CA ALA A 48 -28.20 -1.28 -17.13
C ALA A 48 -28.94 -2.40 -16.38
N ASP A 49 -30.27 -2.44 -16.43
CA ASP A 49 -31.06 -3.45 -15.72
C ASP A 49 -30.77 -4.86 -16.26
N ASP A 50 -30.51 -4.99 -17.55
CA ASP A 50 -30.16 -6.28 -18.16
C ASP A 50 -28.77 -6.76 -17.73
N ILE A 51 -27.81 -5.83 -17.57
CA ILE A 51 -26.49 -6.12 -16.99
C ILE A 51 -26.66 -6.63 -15.55
N ILE A 52 -27.47 -5.93 -14.75
CA ILE A 52 -27.71 -6.29 -13.36
C ILE A 52 -28.46 -7.62 -13.24
N ARG A 53 -29.40 -7.92 -14.14
CA ARG A 53 -30.07 -9.24 -14.18
C ARG A 53 -29.09 -10.36 -14.43
N GLN A 54 -28.15 -10.17 -15.35
CA GLN A 54 -27.10 -11.14 -15.62
C GLN A 54 -26.15 -11.28 -14.42
N ALA A 55 -25.73 -10.17 -13.81
CA ALA A 55 -24.91 -10.16 -12.60
C ALA A 55 -25.61 -10.82 -11.41
N ASN A 56 -26.94 -10.71 -11.28
CA ASN A 56 -27.68 -11.35 -10.19
C ASN A 56 -27.66 -12.89 -10.26
N ARG A 57 -27.41 -13.47 -11.45
CA ARG A 57 -27.30 -14.93 -11.59
C ARG A 57 -26.12 -15.52 -10.83
N THR A 58 -25.03 -14.78 -10.62
CA THR A 58 -23.89 -15.28 -9.83
C THR A 58 -24.27 -15.49 -8.37
N PHE A 59 -25.13 -14.62 -7.83
CA PHE A 59 -25.65 -14.74 -6.46
C PHE A 59 -26.80 -15.75 -6.36
N ALA A 60 -27.48 -16.08 -7.46
CA ALA A 60 -28.51 -17.13 -7.48
C ALA A 60 -27.97 -18.52 -7.08
N LEU A 61 -26.67 -18.78 -7.26
CA LEU A 61 -26.03 -20.01 -6.78
C LEU A 61 -26.14 -20.14 -5.24
N LEU A 62 -26.08 -19.02 -4.50
CA LEU A 62 -26.24 -19.01 -3.05
C LEU A 62 -27.68 -19.35 -2.64
N GLU A 63 -28.66 -18.88 -3.42
CA GLU A 63 -30.09 -19.22 -3.25
C GLU A 63 -30.34 -20.70 -3.54
N GLU A 64 -29.76 -21.22 -4.63
CA GLU A 64 -29.83 -22.64 -4.96
C GLU A 64 -29.22 -23.51 -3.85
N ALA A 65 -28.09 -23.07 -3.29
CA ALA A 65 -27.44 -23.75 -2.17
C ALA A 65 -28.30 -23.70 -0.89
N GLU A 66 -29.06 -22.63 -0.64
CA GLU A 66 -30.04 -22.58 0.46
C GLU A 66 -31.16 -23.60 0.26
N HIS A 67 -31.75 -23.63 -0.94
CA HIS A 67 -32.77 -24.61 -1.29
C HIS A 67 -32.24 -26.05 -1.19
N PHE A 68 -31.00 -26.28 -1.61
CA PHE A 68 -30.31 -27.55 -1.48
C PHE A 68 -30.09 -27.95 -0.01
N ALA A 69 -29.65 -27.02 0.85
CA ALA A 69 -29.53 -27.26 2.28
C ALA A 69 -30.89 -27.62 2.91
N GLY A 70 -31.96 -26.92 2.53
CA GLY A 70 -33.34 -27.22 2.95
C GLY A 70 -33.78 -28.63 2.54
N ARG A 71 -33.49 -29.03 1.29
CA ARG A 71 -33.71 -30.40 0.79
C ARG A 71 -32.96 -31.42 1.63
N ILE A 72 -31.66 -31.24 1.86
CA ILE A 72 -30.82 -32.14 2.67
C ILE A 72 -31.40 -32.32 4.08
N LEU A 73 -31.87 -31.26 4.73
CA LEU A 73 -32.44 -31.34 6.08
C LEU A 73 -33.72 -32.19 6.14
N ASN A 74 -34.61 -32.03 5.15
CA ASN A 74 -35.82 -32.85 5.04
C ASN A 74 -35.48 -34.32 4.76
N TYR A 75 -34.46 -34.57 3.94
CA TYR A 75 -34.02 -35.91 3.61
C TYR A 75 -33.34 -36.62 4.76
N THR A 76 -32.32 -36.00 5.38
CA THR A 76 -31.57 -36.56 6.50
C THR A 76 -32.47 -36.89 7.68
N SER A 77 -33.46 -36.07 7.99
CA SER A 77 -34.46 -36.33 9.04
C SER A 77 -35.36 -37.55 8.73
N LYS A 78 -35.86 -37.68 7.48
CA LYS A 78 -36.62 -38.86 7.03
C LYS A 78 -35.79 -40.14 7.03
N LEU A 79 -34.54 -40.03 6.62
CA LEU A 79 -33.56 -41.12 6.63
C LEU A 79 -33.38 -41.59 8.09
N LYS A 80 -32.99 -40.67 8.99
CA LYS A 80 -32.79 -40.94 10.43
C LYS A 80 -34.01 -41.58 11.10
N ALA A 81 -35.22 -41.08 10.79
CA ALA A 81 -36.46 -41.65 11.30
C ALA A 81 -36.71 -43.09 10.81
N SER A 82 -36.34 -43.40 9.56
CA SER A 82 -36.47 -44.74 8.98
C SER A 82 -35.45 -45.72 9.57
N PHE A 83 -34.20 -45.28 9.77
CA PHE A 83 -33.16 -46.09 10.45
C PHE A 83 -33.56 -46.48 11.86
N LYS A 84 -34.19 -45.56 12.60
CA LYS A 84 -34.64 -45.79 13.98
C LYS A 84 -35.81 -46.79 14.05
N ARG A 85 -36.63 -46.91 12.99
CA ARG A 85 -37.73 -47.89 12.92
C ARG A 85 -37.24 -49.26 12.47
N ASN A 86 -36.59 -49.34 11.31
CA ASN A 86 -36.19 -50.60 10.68
C ASN A 86 -34.78 -50.46 10.04
N PRO A 87 -33.74 -51.10 10.61
CA PRO A 87 -32.38 -51.04 10.06
C PRO A 87 -32.23 -51.68 8.68
N SER A 88 -33.11 -52.63 8.34
CA SER A 88 -33.07 -53.43 7.11
C SER A 88 -33.68 -52.74 5.89
N GLU A 89 -34.61 -51.80 6.06
CA GLU A 89 -35.27 -51.09 4.95
C GLU A 89 -34.50 -49.87 4.46
N TRP A 90 -33.44 -49.48 5.17
CA TRP A 90 -32.62 -48.30 4.87
C TRP A 90 -32.11 -48.24 3.42
N SER A 91 -31.66 -49.38 2.87
CA SER A 91 -31.11 -49.47 1.52
C SER A 91 -32.14 -49.10 0.45
N THR A 92 -33.42 -49.41 0.69
CA THR A 92 -34.53 -49.09 -0.23
C THR A 92 -34.90 -47.61 -0.18
N VAL A 93 -34.83 -47.00 1.01
CA VAL A 93 -35.07 -45.56 1.21
C VAL A 93 -33.93 -44.74 0.59
N LEU A 94 -32.68 -45.16 0.77
CA LEU A 94 -31.51 -44.53 0.15
C LEU A 94 -31.60 -44.57 -1.39
N MET A 95 -32.02 -45.70 -1.97
CA MET A 95 -32.20 -45.85 -3.42
C MET A 95 -33.28 -44.94 -3.99
N ARG A 96 -34.36 -44.67 -3.25
CA ARG A 96 -35.41 -43.73 -3.68
C ARG A 96 -35.00 -42.26 -3.56
N LEU A 97 -34.09 -41.94 -2.65
CA LEU A 97 -33.68 -40.56 -2.38
C LEU A 97 -32.48 -40.09 -3.19
N TYR A 98 -31.56 -40.98 -3.57
CA TYR A 98 -30.35 -40.60 -4.30
C TYR A 98 -30.62 -39.87 -5.63
N PRO A 99 -31.60 -40.26 -6.48
CA PRO A 99 -31.87 -39.56 -7.74
C PRO A 99 -32.28 -38.08 -7.57
N LEU A 100 -32.68 -37.66 -6.37
CA LEU A 100 -33.10 -36.28 -6.07
C LEU A 100 -31.94 -35.39 -5.61
N LEU A 101 -30.76 -35.96 -5.41
CA LEU A 101 -29.53 -35.27 -5.02
C LEU A 101 -28.60 -35.00 -6.20
N ASN A 102 -28.87 -35.60 -7.37
CA ASN A 102 -28.02 -35.47 -8.54
C ASN A 102 -28.87 -35.20 -9.79
N ASP A 103 -29.11 -33.93 -10.09
CA ASP A 103 -29.76 -33.49 -11.33
C ASP A 103 -28.84 -33.62 -12.57
N THR A 104 -27.59 -34.05 -12.39
CA THR A 104 -26.65 -34.17 -13.52
C THR A 104 -26.76 -35.54 -14.21
N GLU A 105 -27.19 -35.52 -15.47
CA GLU A 105 -27.01 -36.60 -16.43
C GLU A 105 -25.52 -36.82 -16.70
N SER A 106 -24.85 -37.72 -15.96
CA SER A 106 -23.63 -38.33 -16.49
C SER A 106 -23.36 -39.70 -15.87
N ASP A 107 -22.78 -40.57 -16.69
CA ASP A 107 -22.54 -42.02 -16.56
C ASP A 107 -21.81 -42.54 -15.31
N GLN A 108 -21.55 -41.70 -14.30
CA GLN A 108 -20.89 -42.12 -13.04
C GLN A 108 -21.86 -42.69 -11.99
N ARG A 109 -23.10 -43.02 -12.39
CA ARG A 109 -24.20 -43.51 -11.53
C ARG A 109 -23.94 -44.84 -10.80
N GLY A 110 -22.91 -45.62 -11.13
CA GLY A 110 -22.66 -46.91 -10.45
C GLY A 110 -21.78 -46.79 -9.20
N ASN A 111 -20.72 -45.98 -9.27
CA ASN A 111 -19.62 -46.01 -8.29
C ASN A 111 -19.83 -45.07 -7.11
N SER A 112 -20.50 -43.94 -7.31
CA SER A 112 -20.75 -42.98 -6.23
C SER A 112 -21.82 -43.49 -5.25
N TYR A 113 -22.81 -44.24 -5.74
CA TYR A 113 -23.85 -44.86 -4.93
C TYR A 113 -23.30 -45.97 -4.06
N SER A 114 -22.50 -46.87 -4.63
CA SER A 114 -21.92 -48.00 -3.89
C SER A 114 -21.01 -47.51 -2.78
N ARG A 115 -20.20 -46.47 -3.03
CA ARG A 115 -19.35 -45.82 -2.01
C ARG A 115 -20.16 -45.14 -0.92
N LEU A 116 -21.20 -44.38 -1.27
CA LEU A 116 -22.03 -43.66 -0.31
C LEU A 116 -22.85 -44.65 0.54
N ALA A 117 -23.43 -45.68 -0.08
CA ALA A 117 -24.13 -46.78 0.59
C ALA A 117 -23.20 -47.61 1.48
N GLN A 118 -21.97 -47.88 1.05
CA GLN A 118 -20.96 -48.61 1.83
C GLN A 118 -20.46 -47.77 3.03
N SER A 119 -20.32 -46.46 2.85
CA SER A 119 -19.92 -45.54 3.92
C SER A 119 -20.99 -45.31 5.00
N LEU A 120 -22.26 -45.54 4.65
CA LEU A 120 -23.44 -45.43 5.50
C LEU A 120 -23.93 -46.78 6.05
N ARG A 121 -23.20 -47.88 5.82
CA ARG A 121 -23.56 -49.23 6.31
C ARG A 121 -23.06 -49.52 7.73
N THR A 122 -22.17 -48.68 8.26
CA THR A 122 -21.58 -48.82 9.59
C THR A 122 -22.48 -48.17 10.66
N PRO A 123 -22.42 -48.61 11.95
CA PRO A 123 -23.15 -47.93 13.04
C PRO A 123 -22.76 -46.45 13.23
N SER A 124 -21.62 -46.03 12.66
CA SER A 124 -21.20 -44.64 12.53
C SER A 124 -21.91 -43.84 11.42
N ALA A 125 -22.85 -44.43 10.69
CA ALA A 125 -23.63 -43.75 9.65
C ALA A 125 -24.58 -42.69 10.22
N VAL A 126 -25.16 -42.95 11.40
CA VAL A 126 -26.02 -41.98 12.09
C VAL A 126 -25.22 -40.75 12.51
N ASP A 127 -24.01 -40.94 13.04
CA ASP A 127 -23.08 -39.84 13.38
C ASP A 127 -22.71 -39.00 12.14
N LYS A 128 -22.39 -39.67 11.02
CA LYS A 128 -22.11 -38.96 9.75
C LYS A 128 -23.30 -38.14 9.26
N LEU A 129 -24.53 -38.66 9.39
CA LEU A 129 -25.74 -37.95 9.01
C LEU A 129 -26.05 -36.80 9.95
N GLU A 130 -25.76 -36.94 11.24
CA GLU A 130 -25.85 -35.85 12.21
C GLU A 130 -24.88 -34.73 11.87
N ARG A 131 -23.65 -35.04 11.42
CA ARG A 131 -22.70 -34.03 10.93
C ARG A 131 -23.20 -33.32 9.67
N ILE A 132 -23.75 -34.06 8.70
CA ILE A 132 -24.34 -33.46 7.49
C ILE A 132 -25.52 -32.56 7.88
N GLN A 133 -26.42 -33.04 8.74
CA GLN A 133 -27.55 -32.28 9.21
C GLN A 133 -27.10 -31.02 9.99
N ALA A 134 -26.09 -31.13 10.86
CA ALA A 134 -25.52 -30.00 11.57
C ALA A 134 -24.94 -28.98 10.59
N SER A 135 -24.16 -29.41 9.59
CA SER A 135 -23.60 -28.52 8.57
C SER A 135 -24.66 -27.80 7.75
N ALA A 136 -25.72 -28.49 7.33
CA ALA A 136 -26.82 -27.89 6.57
C ALA A 136 -27.66 -26.93 7.45
N CYS A 137 -27.83 -27.24 8.75
CA CYS A 137 -28.43 -26.33 9.71
C CYS A 137 -27.58 -25.07 9.89
N THR A 138 -26.27 -25.20 10.10
CA THR A 138 -25.34 -24.07 10.23
C THR A 138 -25.35 -23.22 8.98
N TYR A 139 -25.30 -23.82 7.79
CA TYR A 139 -25.39 -23.09 6.52
C TYR A 139 -26.68 -22.28 6.44
N ARG A 140 -27.82 -22.89 6.75
CA ARG A 140 -29.11 -22.20 6.73
C ARG A 140 -29.19 -21.08 7.77
N GLU A 141 -28.63 -21.27 8.96
CA GLU A 141 -28.60 -20.21 9.98
C GLU A 141 -27.77 -19.00 9.52
N VAL A 142 -26.65 -19.25 8.86
CA VAL A 142 -25.79 -18.19 8.28
C VAL A 142 -26.50 -17.45 7.14
N ILE A 143 -27.17 -18.18 6.24
CA ILE A 143 -27.82 -17.59 5.05
C ILE A 143 -29.16 -16.93 5.37
N ASN A 144 -29.95 -17.44 6.32
CA ASN A 144 -31.27 -16.91 6.67
C ASN A 144 -31.22 -15.46 7.21
N GLY A 145 -30.05 -15.01 7.68
CA GLY A 145 -29.80 -13.60 8.05
C GLY A 145 -29.50 -12.67 6.87
N SER A 146 -29.19 -13.22 5.69
CA SER A 146 -28.79 -12.48 4.49
C SER A 146 -29.94 -12.40 3.48
N ASN A 147 -30.28 -11.19 3.03
CA ASN A 147 -31.19 -11.02 1.90
C ASN A 147 -30.37 -11.13 0.61
N LEU A 148 -30.58 -12.19 -0.16
CA LEU A 148 -29.83 -12.48 -1.39
C LEU A 148 -30.17 -11.53 -2.56
N ASN A 149 -31.12 -10.62 -2.39
CA ASN A 149 -31.33 -9.52 -3.33
C ASN A 149 -30.35 -8.37 -3.04
N LEU A 150 -29.12 -8.45 -3.53
CA LEU A 150 -28.11 -7.42 -3.26
C LEU A 150 -28.37 -6.11 -4.02
N PHE A 151 -28.91 -6.17 -5.25
CA PHE A 151 -29.00 -5.02 -6.13
C PHE A 151 -30.26 -4.16 -5.92
N VAL A 152 -30.11 -2.84 -5.86
CA VAL A 152 -31.21 -1.86 -5.78
C VAL A 152 -30.99 -0.73 -6.79
N GLY A 153 -31.98 -0.48 -7.63
CA GLY A 153 -31.91 0.51 -8.71
C GLY A 153 -32.44 1.89 -8.31
N PHE A 154 -31.81 2.94 -8.85
CA PHE A 154 -32.20 4.34 -8.72
C PHE A 154 -32.23 5.03 -10.08
N LYS A 155 -33.08 6.05 -10.24
CA LYS A 155 -33.22 6.82 -11.48
C LYS A 155 -31.99 7.68 -11.76
N ASP A 156 -31.56 8.43 -10.76
CA ASP A 156 -30.48 9.40 -10.87
C ASP A 156 -29.33 9.10 -9.92
N GLU A 157 -28.13 9.53 -10.31
CA GLU A 157 -26.93 9.45 -9.46
C GLU A 157 -27.10 10.24 -8.16
N GLU A 158 -27.72 11.42 -8.21
CA GLU A 158 -27.94 12.26 -7.03
C GLU A 158 -28.88 11.59 -6.03
N SER A 159 -29.97 10.99 -6.53
CA SER A 159 -30.92 10.23 -5.72
C SER A 159 -30.26 9.03 -5.04
N LEU A 160 -29.37 8.33 -5.76
CA LEU A 160 -28.57 7.23 -5.23
C LEU A 160 -27.66 7.70 -4.09
N VAL A 161 -26.90 8.79 -4.30
CA VAL A 161 -25.97 9.32 -3.30
C VAL A 161 -26.71 9.82 -2.06
N ASN A 162 -27.82 10.53 -2.24
CA ASN A 162 -28.65 11.01 -1.13
C ASN A 162 -29.19 9.84 -0.30
N ASN A 163 -29.64 8.76 -0.96
CA ASN A 163 -30.11 7.56 -0.27
C ASN A 163 -28.97 6.85 0.49
N ALA A 164 -27.79 6.74 -0.12
CA ALA A 164 -26.63 6.10 0.48
C ALA A 164 -26.09 6.84 1.71
N LEU A 165 -26.09 8.17 1.69
CA LEU A 165 -25.57 8.98 2.79
C LEU A 165 -26.57 9.17 3.93
N TYR A 166 -27.85 9.39 3.61
CA TYR A 166 -28.83 9.76 4.63
C TYR A 166 -29.70 8.59 5.06
N LYS A 167 -30.26 7.78 4.16
CA LYS A 167 -31.25 6.76 4.54
C LYS A 167 -30.61 5.42 4.94
N ALA A 168 -29.61 4.96 4.20
CA ALA A 168 -28.99 3.66 4.44
C ALA A 168 -28.41 3.49 5.87
N PRO A 169 -27.75 4.51 6.47
CA PRO A 169 -27.26 4.40 7.84
C PRO A 169 -28.38 4.28 8.90
N TYR A 170 -29.53 4.93 8.70
CA TYR A 170 -30.66 4.85 9.63
C TYR A 170 -31.39 3.50 9.56
N GLU A 171 -31.39 2.85 8.38
CA GLU A 171 -32.02 1.55 8.17
C GLU A 171 -31.08 0.36 8.49
N ASN A 172 -29.88 0.64 9.03
CA ASN A 172 -28.80 -0.35 9.25
C ASN A 172 -28.44 -1.13 7.98
N ILE A 173 -28.52 -0.46 6.82
CA ILE A 173 -28.14 -1.03 5.52
C ILE A 173 -26.69 -0.66 5.25
N THR A 174 -25.83 -1.66 5.05
CA THR A 174 -24.46 -1.40 4.60
C THR A 174 -24.43 -1.25 3.10
N VAL A 175 -24.20 -0.02 2.62
CA VAL A 175 -23.93 0.22 1.20
C VAL A 175 -22.54 -0.30 0.89
N TYR A 176 -22.50 -1.39 0.15
CA TYR A 176 -21.24 -2.07 -0.16
C TYR A 176 -20.51 -1.35 -1.30
N THR A 177 -21.22 -1.12 -2.41
CA THR A 177 -20.73 -0.36 -3.55
C THR A 177 -21.89 0.24 -4.32
N SER A 178 -21.59 1.23 -5.15
CA SER A 178 -22.53 1.91 -6.02
C SER A 178 -22.02 1.88 -7.46
N LEU A 179 -22.86 1.42 -8.38
CA LEU A 179 -22.56 1.29 -9.80
C LEU A 179 -23.28 2.41 -10.57
N ILE A 180 -22.54 3.20 -11.33
CA ILE A 180 -23.10 4.27 -12.14
C ILE A 180 -22.76 3.97 -13.58
N PHE A 181 -23.78 3.68 -14.39
CA PHE A 181 -23.65 3.43 -15.82
C PHE A 181 -23.92 4.70 -16.61
N ASP A 182 -23.13 4.93 -17.65
CA ASP A 182 -23.35 6.03 -18.60
C ASP A 182 -24.25 5.57 -19.75
N THR A 183 -25.46 5.10 -19.41
CA THR A 183 -26.42 4.55 -20.37
C THR A 183 -27.76 5.28 -20.25
N ALA A 184 -28.03 6.20 -21.17
CA ALA A 184 -29.28 6.95 -21.21
C ALA A 184 -30.41 6.24 -21.98
N ASN A 185 -30.09 5.20 -22.78
CA ASN A 185 -31.03 4.54 -23.69
C ASN A 185 -31.29 3.08 -23.27
N ASN A 186 -32.37 2.50 -23.81
CA ASN A 186 -32.75 1.09 -23.61
C ASN A 186 -31.91 0.11 -24.44
N THR A 187 -30.97 0.59 -25.26
CA THR A 187 -30.07 -0.25 -26.07
C THR A 187 -28.66 -0.17 -25.52
N LEU A 188 -27.98 -1.32 -25.42
CA LEU A 188 -26.58 -1.37 -25.01
C LEU A 188 -25.71 -0.70 -26.09
N PRO A 189 -24.94 0.35 -25.77
CA PRO A 189 -23.98 0.93 -26.70
C PRO A 189 -22.84 -0.07 -26.96
N PRO A 190 -22.04 0.06 -28.03
CA PRO A 190 -20.91 -0.84 -28.29
C PRO A 190 -19.75 -0.69 -27.29
N HIS A 191 -19.66 0.45 -26.60
CA HIS A 191 -18.69 0.70 -25.54
C HIS A 191 -19.43 1.24 -24.32
N ILE A 192 -19.33 0.55 -23.19
CA ILE A 192 -19.98 0.93 -21.94
C ILE A 192 -18.92 1.50 -21.00
N THR A 193 -19.19 2.70 -20.50
CA THR A 193 -18.45 3.32 -19.41
C THR A 193 -19.28 3.23 -18.14
N TYR A 194 -18.66 2.77 -17.06
CA TYR A 194 -19.30 2.70 -15.75
C TYR A 194 -18.31 3.13 -14.66
N LYS A 195 -18.86 3.54 -13.52
CA LYS A 195 -18.11 3.99 -12.35
C LYS A 195 -18.50 3.11 -11.18
N ILE A 196 -17.51 2.51 -10.54
CA ILE A 196 -17.69 1.84 -9.24
C ILE A 196 -17.34 2.85 -8.16
N ARG A 197 -18.28 3.15 -7.27
CA ARG A 197 -18.09 4.01 -6.10
C ARG A 197 -18.20 3.18 -4.84
N GLN A 198 -17.11 3.17 -4.08
CA GLN A 198 -17.02 2.50 -2.80
C GLN A 198 -16.64 3.49 -1.71
N ASN A 199 -16.92 3.15 -0.46
CA ASN A 199 -16.52 3.98 0.67
C ASN A 199 -14.98 4.09 0.74
N VAL A 200 -14.49 5.26 1.13
CA VAL A 200 -13.05 5.59 1.27
C VAL A 200 -12.35 4.67 2.27
N SER A 201 -13.06 4.16 3.28
CA SER A 201 -12.46 3.21 4.23
C SER A 201 -12.23 1.81 3.66
N MET A 202 -12.82 1.48 2.51
CA MET A 202 -12.74 0.16 1.88
C MET A 202 -11.83 0.13 0.65
N THR A 203 -11.54 1.29 0.05
CA THR A 203 -10.68 1.38 -1.13
C THR A 203 -9.63 2.45 -0.94
N PRO A 204 -8.38 2.22 -1.38
CA PRO A 204 -7.33 3.21 -1.20
C PRO A 204 -7.63 4.43 -2.07
N THR A 205 -7.05 5.56 -1.70
CA THR A 205 -7.29 6.80 -2.46
C THR A 205 -6.75 6.70 -3.88
N THR A 206 -7.49 7.22 -4.86
CA THR A 206 -7.02 7.30 -6.26
C THR A 206 -5.80 8.20 -6.46
N ARG A 207 -5.42 8.97 -5.43
CA ARG A 207 -4.13 9.68 -5.40
C ARG A 207 -2.94 8.73 -5.20
N SER A 208 -3.13 7.60 -4.50
CA SER A 208 -2.07 6.59 -4.28
C SER A 208 -1.55 6.03 -5.61
N ALA A 209 -2.43 5.87 -6.60
CA ALA A 209 -2.07 5.43 -7.95
C ALA A 209 -1.04 6.33 -8.66
N ARG A 210 -0.87 7.59 -8.23
CA ARG A 210 0.16 8.50 -8.77
C ARG A 210 1.53 8.35 -8.11
N ALA A 211 1.61 7.73 -6.93
CA ALA A 211 2.87 7.58 -6.19
C ALA A 211 3.61 6.31 -6.63
N LEU A 212 3.83 6.16 -7.93
CA LEU A 212 4.20 4.86 -8.50
C LEU A 212 5.55 4.34 -7.96
N PHE A 213 6.51 5.18 -7.57
CA PHE A 213 7.81 4.70 -7.04
C PHE A 213 8.52 5.70 -6.11
N ARG A 214 7.98 6.00 -4.91
CA ARG A 214 8.71 6.86 -3.95
C ARG A 214 9.77 6.09 -3.14
N TYR A 215 9.51 4.83 -2.83
CA TYR A 215 10.45 3.96 -2.12
C TYR A 215 10.38 2.55 -2.74
N PRO A 216 11.53 1.88 -2.95
CA PRO A 216 11.53 0.48 -3.36
C PRO A 216 10.93 -0.36 -2.23
N GLY A 217 10.12 -1.35 -2.56
CA GLY A 217 9.56 -2.28 -1.59
C GLY A 217 8.28 -2.96 -2.09
N PRO A 218 7.95 -4.16 -1.59
CA PRO A 218 6.68 -4.79 -1.89
C PRO A 218 5.53 -4.00 -1.27
N ARG A 219 4.50 -3.68 -2.06
CA ARG A 219 3.27 -3.00 -1.62
C ARG A 219 2.18 -3.99 -1.18
N SER A 220 2.55 -5.06 -0.50
CA SER A 220 1.61 -6.10 -0.04
C SER A 220 0.60 -5.59 1.00
N PHE A 221 0.81 -4.40 1.57
CA PHE A 221 -0.12 -3.76 2.51
C PHE A 221 -1.24 -2.96 1.83
N GLU A 222 -1.13 -2.65 0.53
CA GLU A 222 -2.17 -1.92 -0.23
C GLU A 222 -3.18 -2.87 -0.90
N ASP A 223 -3.56 -3.95 -0.21
CA ASP A 223 -4.42 -5.01 -0.73
C ASP A 223 -5.93 -4.76 -0.62
N SER A 224 -6.29 -3.54 -0.25
CA SER A 224 -7.68 -3.13 0.00
C SER A 224 -8.61 -3.38 -1.21
N TYR A 225 -8.10 -3.29 -2.44
CA TYR A 225 -8.89 -3.51 -3.66
C TYR A 225 -9.47 -4.92 -3.77
N TYR A 226 -8.70 -5.96 -3.44
CA TYR A 226 -9.23 -7.34 -3.45
C TYR A 226 -9.83 -7.72 -2.10
N LYS A 227 -9.25 -7.27 -0.97
CA LYS A 227 -9.78 -7.57 0.37
C LYS A 227 -11.22 -7.09 0.56
N PHE A 228 -11.53 -5.88 0.11
CA PHE A 228 -12.88 -5.31 0.22
C PHE A 228 -13.74 -5.58 -1.02
N GLY A 229 -13.29 -6.45 -1.92
CA GLY A 229 -14.05 -7.00 -3.05
C GLY A 229 -14.45 -6.02 -4.15
N PHE A 230 -13.75 -4.89 -4.27
CA PHE A 230 -13.89 -4.01 -5.44
C PHE A 230 -13.66 -4.79 -6.75
N LEU A 231 -12.59 -5.59 -6.77
CA LEU A 231 -12.22 -6.42 -7.93
C LEU A 231 -13.26 -7.52 -8.22
N PHE A 232 -13.92 -8.08 -7.19
CA PHE A 232 -14.96 -9.08 -7.39
C PHE A 232 -16.20 -8.48 -8.06
N ILE A 233 -16.62 -7.29 -7.64
CA ILE A 233 -17.74 -6.60 -8.29
C ILE A 233 -17.37 -6.21 -9.72
N GLN A 234 -16.14 -5.77 -9.95
CA GLN A 234 -15.65 -5.49 -11.28
C GLN A 234 -15.74 -6.72 -12.18
N ASP A 235 -15.21 -7.87 -11.73
CA ASP A 235 -15.28 -9.13 -12.48
C ASP A 235 -16.72 -9.59 -12.76
N ILE A 236 -17.61 -9.53 -11.76
CA ILE A 236 -19.03 -9.90 -11.94
C ILE A 236 -19.72 -9.02 -12.99
N ILE A 237 -19.51 -7.71 -12.95
CA ILE A 237 -20.12 -6.77 -13.90
C ILE A 237 -19.50 -6.90 -15.30
N GLU A 238 -18.18 -7.04 -15.40
CA GLU A 238 -17.50 -7.23 -16.69
C GLU A 238 -17.93 -8.52 -17.38
N ARG A 239 -18.01 -9.63 -16.64
CA ARG A 239 -18.56 -10.89 -17.16
C ARG A 239 -20.00 -10.74 -17.61
N ALA A 240 -20.84 -10.06 -16.83
CA ALA A 240 -22.23 -9.80 -17.21
C ALA A 240 -22.35 -8.98 -18.49
N ILE A 241 -21.48 -7.99 -18.69
CA ILE A 241 -21.42 -7.19 -19.92
C ILE A 241 -20.99 -8.04 -21.12
N ILE A 242 -19.94 -8.84 -20.97
CA ILE A 242 -19.42 -9.73 -22.04
C ILE A 242 -20.49 -10.75 -22.45
N ASP A 243 -21.20 -11.33 -21.49
CA ASP A 243 -22.29 -12.29 -21.73
C ASP A 243 -23.41 -11.67 -22.57
N LEU A 244 -23.76 -10.40 -22.30
CA LEU A 244 -24.80 -9.71 -23.05
C LEU A 244 -24.38 -9.38 -24.49
N TYR A 245 -23.11 -9.05 -24.72
CA TYR A 245 -22.62 -8.82 -26.08
C TYR A 245 -22.47 -10.12 -26.89
N ASN A 246 -22.01 -11.19 -26.26
CA ASN A 246 -21.80 -12.48 -26.94
C ASN A 246 -23.10 -13.29 -27.10
N GLY A 247 -24.11 -13.05 -26.25
CA GLY A 247 -25.36 -13.82 -26.23
C GLY A 247 -25.19 -15.26 -25.72
N SER A 248 -24.04 -15.61 -25.14
CA SER A 248 -23.73 -16.91 -24.55
C SER A 248 -23.05 -16.72 -23.20
N PRO A 249 -23.40 -17.50 -22.16
CA PRO A 249 -22.79 -17.36 -20.85
C PRO A 249 -21.31 -17.76 -20.90
N VAL A 250 -20.42 -16.83 -20.53
CA VAL A 250 -18.99 -17.05 -20.37
C VAL A 250 -18.74 -17.54 -18.94
N LEU A 251 -18.98 -18.85 -18.73
CA LEU A 251 -18.74 -19.51 -17.45
C LEU A 251 -17.22 -19.71 -17.20
N GLU A 252 -16.42 -19.77 -18.27
CA GLU A 252 -14.98 -20.03 -18.25
C GLU A 252 -14.27 -19.12 -19.27
N PRO A 253 -13.10 -18.54 -18.97
CA PRO A 253 -12.14 -18.93 -17.92
C PRO A 253 -12.37 -18.25 -16.56
N GLY A 254 -12.01 -18.95 -15.49
CA GLY A 254 -11.87 -18.36 -14.16
C GLY A 254 -10.69 -17.40 -14.12
N SER A 255 -10.90 -16.19 -13.62
CA SER A 255 -9.85 -15.20 -13.41
C SER A 255 -9.29 -15.37 -12.00
N TYR A 256 -7.97 -15.47 -11.88
CA TYR A 256 -7.27 -15.46 -10.60
C TYR A 256 -6.35 -14.26 -10.54
N ILE A 257 -6.09 -13.79 -9.33
CA ILE A 257 -5.21 -12.66 -9.06
C ILE A 257 -3.99 -13.20 -8.34
N GLU A 258 -2.81 -12.91 -8.87
CA GLU A 258 -1.54 -13.20 -8.21
C GLU A 258 -0.69 -11.93 -8.16
N GLU A 259 -0.11 -11.67 -7.00
CA GLU A 259 0.88 -10.60 -6.85
C GLU A 259 2.21 -11.06 -7.44
N ALA A 260 2.85 -10.19 -8.23
CA ALA A 260 4.18 -10.49 -8.75
C ALA A 260 5.19 -10.57 -7.59
N PRO A 261 6.02 -11.63 -7.52
CA PRO A 261 6.97 -11.77 -6.43
C PRO A 261 8.02 -10.65 -6.47
N PHE A 262 8.27 -10.03 -5.33
CA PHE A 262 9.32 -9.02 -5.16
C PHE A 262 10.64 -9.69 -4.71
N PRO A 263 11.81 -9.29 -5.23
CA PRO A 263 13.09 -9.81 -4.76
C PRO A 263 13.32 -9.51 -3.27
N CYS A 264 14.23 -10.24 -2.64
CA CYS A 264 14.57 -10.02 -1.22
C CYS A 264 14.92 -8.55 -0.98
N PHE A 265 14.17 -7.90 -0.09
CA PHE A 265 14.25 -6.48 0.17
C PHE A 265 14.52 -6.23 1.65
N LEU A 266 15.52 -5.40 1.94
CA LEU A 266 15.79 -4.90 3.28
C LEU A 266 15.26 -3.48 3.38
N TYR A 267 14.19 -3.31 4.16
CA TYR A 267 13.65 -1.99 4.46
C TYR A 267 14.29 -1.43 5.72
N ASP A 268 15.21 -0.48 5.57
CA ASP A 268 15.75 0.29 6.68
C ASP A 268 15.10 1.68 6.72
N GLY A 269 13.95 1.76 7.40
CA GLY A 269 13.23 3.02 7.58
C GLY A 269 14.00 4.03 8.43
N PHE A 270 14.92 3.57 9.30
CA PHE A 270 15.75 4.47 10.09
C PHE A 270 16.77 5.17 9.22
N LEU A 271 17.46 4.44 8.34
CA LEU A 271 18.44 5.02 7.42
C LEU A 271 17.83 6.07 6.50
N LEU A 272 16.64 5.82 5.93
CA LEU A 272 15.93 6.77 5.08
C LEU A 272 15.58 8.08 5.81
N ASN A 273 15.15 7.98 7.06
CA ASN A 273 14.84 9.17 7.86
C ASN A 273 16.11 9.91 8.25
N VAL A 274 17.15 9.18 8.69
CA VAL A 274 18.42 9.75 9.11
C VAL A 274 19.12 10.46 7.96
N GLU A 275 19.12 9.91 6.74
CA GLU A 275 19.72 10.55 5.56
C GLU A 275 19.25 11.99 5.38
N SER A 276 17.94 12.24 5.55
CA SER A 276 17.36 13.57 5.39
C SER A 276 17.69 14.54 6.55
N VAL A 277 17.83 14.03 7.77
CA VAL A 277 18.00 14.84 8.99
C VAL A 277 19.49 15.05 9.33
N PHE A 278 20.37 14.16 8.87
CA PHE A 278 21.78 14.14 9.21
C PHE A 278 22.53 15.44 8.83
N PRO A 279 22.39 16.00 7.62
CA PRO A 279 23.04 17.28 7.27
C PRO A 279 22.54 18.45 8.13
N LEU A 280 21.26 18.42 8.52
CA LEU A 280 20.66 19.46 9.35
C LEU A 280 21.28 19.46 10.76
N ILE A 281 21.41 18.29 11.39
CA ILE A 281 22.04 18.16 12.71
C ILE A 281 23.51 18.61 12.68
N LEU A 282 24.24 18.24 11.63
CA LEU A 282 25.64 18.67 11.45
C LEU A 282 25.73 20.19 11.33
N SER A 283 24.88 20.80 10.49
CA SER A 283 24.88 22.25 10.28
C SER A 283 24.62 23.04 11.58
N ILE A 284 23.69 22.56 12.41
CA ILE A 284 23.34 23.22 13.68
C ILE A 284 24.49 23.12 14.69
N SER A 285 25.18 21.98 14.73
CA SER A 285 26.28 21.73 15.66
C SER A 285 27.44 22.71 15.45
N TRP A 286 27.67 23.14 14.20
CA TRP A 286 28.76 24.04 13.83
C TRP A 286 28.45 25.53 13.94
N VAL A 287 27.19 25.90 14.17
CA VAL A 287 26.81 27.29 14.43
C VAL A 287 27.63 27.86 15.59
N TYR A 288 27.88 27.03 16.62
CA TYR A 288 28.68 27.43 17.77
C TYR A 288 30.15 27.73 17.41
N SER A 289 30.83 26.82 16.71
CA SER A 289 32.21 27.04 16.25
C SER A 289 32.33 28.27 15.33
N VAL A 290 31.36 28.48 14.42
CA VAL A 290 31.32 29.68 13.58
C VAL A 290 31.12 30.95 14.40
N ALA A 291 30.28 30.92 15.44
CA ALA A 291 30.07 32.07 16.32
C ALA A 291 31.34 32.46 17.10
N LEU A 292 32.08 31.47 17.61
CA LEU A 292 33.37 31.71 18.28
C LEU A 292 34.41 32.30 17.32
N LEU A 293 34.47 31.80 16.09
CA LEU A 293 35.34 32.37 15.06
C LEU A 293 34.99 33.82 14.76
N VAL A 294 33.70 34.14 14.55
CA VAL A 294 33.26 35.53 14.33
C VAL A 294 33.64 36.43 15.51
N GLN A 295 33.44 35.96 16.75
CA GLN A 295 33.84 36.69 17.93
C GLN A 295 35.36 36.99 17.94
N SER A 296 36.18 36.00 17.58
CA SER A 296 37.64 36.18 17.52
C SER A 296 38.08 37.17 16.43
N ILE A 297 37.42 37.14 15.26
CA ILE A 297 37.67 38.09 14.17
C ILE A 297 37.27 39.51 14.60
N VAL A 298 36.09 39.67 15.22
CA VAL A 298 35.62 40.97 15.70
C VAL A 298 36.56 41.52 16.78
N HIS A 299 37.02 40.66 17.69
CA HIS A 299 37.97 41.05 18.74
C HIS A 299 39.33 41.51 18.17
N GLU A 300 39.84 40.83 17.15
CA GLU A 300 41.07 41.26 16.45
C GLU A 300 40.88 42.59 15.72
N LYS A 301 39.69 42.80 15.13
CA LYS A 301 39.32 44.04 14.43
C LYS A 301 39.16 45.21 15.39
N GLU A 302 38.53 45.01 16.54
CA GLU A 302 38.33 46.05 17.57
C GLU A 302 39.67 46.58 18.11
N LYS A 303 40.65 45.70 18.29
CA LYS A 303 42.00 46.07 18.72
C LYS A 303 42.89 46.60 17.58
N HIS A 304 42.36 46.73 16.36
CA HIS A 304 43.09 47.15 15.16
C HIS A 304 44.35 46.30 14.86
N LEU A 305 44.47 45.09 15.41
CA LEU A 305 45.66 44.25 15.28
C LEU A 305 45.90 43.85 13.82
N SER A 306 44.81 43.61 13.09
CA SER A 306 44.88 43.31 11.65
C SER A 306 45.42 44.47 10.80
N GLU A 307 45.28 45.72 11.23
CA GLU A 307 45.81 46.90 10.52
C GLU A 307 47.29 47.11 10.84
N VAL A 308 47.66 46.92 12.12
CA VAL A 308 49.06 46.95 12.56
C VAL A 308 49.87 45.91 11.78
N MET A 309 49.36 44.69 11.63
CA MET A 309 50.05 43.62 10.90
C MET A 309 50.12 43.87 9.39
N TYR A 310 49.14 44.59 8.83
CA TYR A 310 49.20 45.06 7.43
C TYR A 310 50.29 46.11 7.23
N VAL A 311 50.42 47.07 8.15
CA VAL A 311 51.49 48.09 8.13
C VAL A 311 52.88 47.47 8.31
N MET A 312 52.97 46.33 9.01
CA MET A 312 54.20 45.54 9.12
C MET A 312 54.57 44.74 7.85
N GLY A 313 53.78 44.87 6.77
CA GLY A 313 54.06 44.28 5.45
C GLY A 313 53.35 42.96 5.16
N MET A 314 52.41 42.52 6.01
CA MET A 314 51.65 41.29 5.76
C MET A 314 50.43 41.53 4.88
N ASN A 315 50.23 40.69 3.86
CA ASN A 315 49.08 40.80 2.97
C ASN A 315 47.78 40.37 3.67
N ARG A 316 46.67 41.07 3.41
CA ARG A 316 45.35 40.82 4.01
C ARG A 316 44.82 39.41 3.72
N ASN A 317 45.20 38.83 2.58
CA ASN A 317 44.81 37.48 2.19
C ASN A 317 45.39 36.41 3.12
N VAL A 318 46.58 36.64 3.69
CA VAL A 318 47.23 35.72 4.63
C VAL A 318 46.43 35.64 5.92
N LEU A 319 45.86 36.77 6.37
CA LEU A 319 45.00 36.80 7.55
C LEU A 319 43.73 35.96 7.34
N TRP A 320 43.07 36.10 6.19
CA TRP A 320 41.89 35.29 5.86
C TRP A 320 42.24 33.81 5.72
N ALA A 321 43.38 33.47 5.12
CA ALA A 321 43.86 32.11 5.03
C ALA A 321 44.14 31.52 6.43
N SER A 322 44.69 32.30 7.36
CA SER A 322 44.89 31.87 8.75
C SER A 322 43.56 31.53 9.42
N TRP A 323 42.55 32.39 9.30
CA TRP A 323 41.23 32.14 9.88
C TRP A 323 40.54 30.92 9.24
N PHE A 324 40.69 30.73 7.93
CA PHE A 324 40.21 29.53 7.25
C PHE A 324 40.89 28.26 7.75
N MET A 325 42.21 28.26 7.87
CA MET A 325 42.98 27.10 8.34
C MET A 325 42.66 26.74 9.78
N THR A 326 42.48 27.72 10.67
CA THR A 326 42.08 27.47 12.05
C THR A 326 40.72 26.79 12.12
N LEU A 327 39.74 27.28 11.35
CA LEU A 327 38.40 26.69 11.32
C LEU A 327 38.40 25.30 10.67
N PHE A 328 39.18 25.12 9.61
CA PHE A 328 39.33 23.84 8.94
C PHE A 328 39.86 22.78 9.91
N VAL A 329 40.96 23.06 10.61
CA VAL A 329 41.55 22.14 11.60
C VAL A 329 40.58 21.81 12.74
N GLU A 330 39.86 22.81 13.26
CA GLU A 330 38.84 22.59 14.30
C GLU A 330 37.72 21.66 13.80
N MET A 331 37.21 21.90 12.58
CA MET A 331 36.16 21.09 11.99
C MET A 331 36.62 19.67 11.66
N SER A 332 37.81 19.50 11.08
CA SER A 332 38.38 18.17 10.79
C SER A 332 38.48 17.31 12.06
N LEU A 333 38.84 17.91 13.21
CA LEU A 333 38.89 17.20 14.49
C LEU A 333 37.51 16.65 14.87
N THR A 334 36.45 17.44 14.71
CA THR A 334 35.08 16.99 14.98
C THR A 334 34.62 15.90 14.00
N MET A 335 35.07 15.95 12.75
CA MET A 335 34.75 14.94 11.73
C MET A 335 35.39 13.60 11.96
N VAL A 336 36.63 13.58 12.47
CA VAL A 336 37.27 12.34 12.90
C VAL A 336 36.44 11.69 14.01
N LEU A 337 36.00 12.46 15.01
CA LEU A 337 35.18 11.95 16.11
C LEU A 337 33.81 11.46 15.64
N MET A 338 33.14 12.20 14.75
CA MET A 338 31.86 11.77 14.17
C MET A 338 32.01 10.50 13.33
N THR A 339 33.08 10.38 12.54
CA THR A 339 33.34 9.17 11.76
C THR A 339 33.55 7.96 12.66
N LEU A 340 34.30 8.12 13.76
CA LEU A 340 34.49 7.06 14.75
C LEU A 340 33.16 6.65 15.39
N LEU A 341 32.29 7.61 15.70
CA LEU A 341 30.96 7.32 16.26
C LEU A 341 30.10 6.55 15.26
N LEU A 342 30.05 6.97 13.98
CA LEU A 342 29.28 6.27 12.94
C LEU A 342 29.80 4.84 12.70
N TRP A 343 31.12 4.67 12.75
CA TRP A 343 31.77 3.37 12.58
C TRP A 343 31.51 2.43 13.76
N LEU A 344 31.71 2.91 14.99
CA LEU A 344 31.43 2.14 16.21
C LEU A 344 29.93 1.82 16.35
N GLY A 345 29.08 2.77 15.97
CA GLY A 345 27.62 2.63 15.98
C GLY A 345 27.05 1.72 14.90
N ARG A 346 27.89 1.23 13.96
CA ARG A 346 27.48 0.38 12.82
C ARG A 346 26.27 0.93 12.04
N LEU A 347 26.17 2.25 11.91
CA LEU A 347 25.05 2.91 11.23
C LEU A 347 25.15 2.79 9.70
N LEU A 348 26.37 2.67 9.16
CA LEU A 348 26.65 2.49 7.74
C LEU A 348 27.54 1.24 7.55
N PRO A 349 27.01 0.03 7.77
CA PRO A 349 27.84 -1.18 7.90
C PRO A 349 28.54 -1.58 6.59
N LEU A 350 28.00 -1.16 5.44
CA LEU A 350 28.54 -1.51 4.13
C LEU A 350 29.69 -0.60 3.68
N SER A 351 29.84 0.57 4.29
CA SER A 351 30.78 1.60 3.84
C SER A 351 32.10 1.55 4.62
N SER A 352 33.21 1.83 3.92
CA SER A 352 34.52 1.97 4.58
C SER A 352 34.60 3.28 5.39
N PRO A 353 35.23 3.28 6.58
CA PRO A 353 35.30 4.47 7.42
C PRO A 353 36.07 5.63 6.79
N LEU A 354 37.07 5.34 5.94
CA LEU A 354 37.80 6.38 5.20
C LEU A 354 36.91 7.11 4.20
N PHE A 355 36.02 6.39 3.50
CA PHE A 355 35.11 7.01 2.56
C PHE A 355 34.12 7.94 3.27
N ILE A 356 33.60 7.53 4.43
CA ILE A 356 32.72 8.36 5.27
C ILE A 356 33.46 9.61 5.73
N PHE A 357 34.71 9.46 6.20
CA PHE A 357 35.53 10.60 6.62
C PHE A 357 35.73 11.63 5.50
N VAL A 358 36.11 11.19 4.31
CA VAL A 358 36.33 12.08 3.15
C VAL A 358 35.04 12.81 2.75
N LEU A 359 33.90 12.10 2.75
CA LEU A 359 32.61 12.69 2.43
C LEU A 359 32.19 13.77 3.44
N LEU A 360 32.40 13.51 4.73
CA LEU A 360 32.15 14.48 5.78
C LEU A 360 33.08 15.69 5.65
N GLU A 361 34.38 15.45 5.44
CA GLU A 361 35.39 16.50 5.29
C GLU A 361 35.11 17.42 4.10
N GLU A 362 34.65 16.87 2.97
CA GLU A 362 34.24 17.64 1.80
C GLU A 362 33.02 18.53 2.10
N PHE A 363 32.04 17.99 2.84
CA PHE A 363 30.90 18.77 3.30
C PHE A 363 31.30 19.91 4.26
N ALA A 364 32.26 19.67 5.16
CA ALA A 364 32.82 20.70 6.03
C ALA A 364 33.54 21.80 5.23
N ALA A 365 34.41 21.42 4.29
CA ALA A 365 35.14 22.36 3.45
C ALA A 365 34.19 23.25 2.63
N ALA A 366 33.15 22.67 2.02
CA ALA A 366 32.12 23.41 1.30
C ALA A 366 31.35 24.40 2.21
N SER A 367 30.99 23.96 3.41
CA SER A 367 30.27 24.79 4.40
C SER A 367 31.12 25.97 4.87
N ILE A 368 32.42 25.75 5.11
CA ILE A 368 33.37 26.81 5.49
C ILE A 368 33.51 27.84 4.38
N LEU A 369 33.72 27.39 3.13
CA LEU A 369 33.84 28.29 1.97
C LEU A 369 32.57 29.11 1.76
N MET A 370 31.39 28.50 1.89
CA MET A 370 30.11 29.19 1.81
C MET A 370 29.94 30.21 2.95
N GLY A 371 30.31 29.85 4.18
CA GLY A 371 30.27 30.73 5.36
C GLY A 371 31.19 31.94 5.23
N PHE A 372 32.46 31.72 4.85
CA PHE A 372 33.41 32.82 4.60
C PHE A 372 32.99 33.70 3.42
N GLY A 373 32.44 33.12 2.34
CA GLY A 373 31.88 33.87 1.22
C GLY A 373 30.74 34.79 1.64
N PHE A 374 29.76 34.24 2.39
CA PHE A 374 28.63 35.00 2.91
C PHE A 374 29.06 36.08 3.90
N PHE A 375 29.99 35.78 4.81
CA PHE A 375 30.50 36.74 5.79
C PHE A 375 31.19 37.92 5.11
N ASN A 376 32.08 37.66 4.15
CA ASN A 376 32.75 38.72 3.38
C ASN A 376 31.74 39.56 2.59
N TYR A 377 30.75 38.92 1.97
CA TYR A 377 29.69 39.60 1.24
C TYR A 377 28.84 40.50 2.15
N LEU A 378 28.41 40.00 3.32
CA LEU A 378 27.59 40.74 4.27
C LEU A 378 28.34 41.95 4.85
N PHE A 379 29.60 41.76 5.25
CA PHE A 379 30.44 42.85 5.76
C PHE A 379 30.72 43.93 4.70
N PHE A 380 30.89 43.53 3.44
CA PHE A 380 31.10 44.46 2.34
C PHE A 380 29.83 45.23 1.98
N SER A 381 28.67 44.55 2.02
CA SER A 381 27.35 45.16 1.80
C SER A 381 27.01 46.21 2.86
N LEU A 382 27.31 45.95 4.15
CA LEU A 382 27.07 46.90 5.25
C LEU A 382 28.00 48.13 5.24
N ARG A 383 29.11 48.08 4.50
CA ARG A 383 30.09 49.18 4.44
C ARG A 383 30.03 50.07 3.20
N GLY A 384 29.11 49.82 2.26
CA GLY A 384 28.83 50.72 1.14
C GLY A 384 30.05 51.05 0.26
N GLY A 385 30.29 50.25 -0.78
CA GLY A 385 31.26 50.60 -1.82
C GLY A 385 31.54 49.42 -2.74
N SER A 386 30.78 49.34 -3.82
CA SER A 386 30.88 48.43 -4.98
C SER A 386 32.28 47.91 -5.34
N SER A 387 32.39 46.61 -5.69
CA SER A 387 33.12 46.11 -6.89
C SER A 387 33.40 44.58 -6.90
N TRP A 388 32.60 43.74 -6.23
CA TRP A 388 32.50 42.31 -6.59
C TRP A 388 31.03 41.89 -6.58
N MET A 389 30.32 42.25 -7.65
CA MET A 389 28.95 41.84 -7.90
C MET A 389 28.99 40.48 -8.62
N VAL A 390 28.83 39.38 -7.88
CA VAL A 390 28.30 38.15 -8.48
C VAL A 390 26.82 38.40 -8.70
N ARG A 391 26.46 38.72 -9.94
CA ARG A 391 25.09 38.97 -10.38
C ARG A 391 24.36 37.62 -10.40
N CYS A 392 23.59 37.31 -9.35
CA CYS A 392 22.46 36.40 -9.47
C CYS A 392 21.27 37.22 -9.94
N GLU A 393 20.95 37.10 -11.22
CA GLU A 393 19.74 37.66 -11.81
C GLU A 393 18.55 36.85 -11.30
N GLN A 394 17.71 37.51 -10.50
CA GLN A 394 16.52 36.94 -9.88
C GLN A 394 15.30 37.29 -10.73
N GLU A 395 14.83 36.35 -11.55
CA GLU A 395 13.47 36.43 -12.06
C GLU A 395 12.48 35.91 -11.01
N ARG A 396 11.46 36.74 -10.78
CA ARG A 396 10.34 36.50 -9.88
C ARG A 396 9.44 35.42 -10.47
N ASN A 397 9.33 34.27 -9.80
CA ASN A 397 8.05 33.59 -9.60
C ASN A 397 8.17 32.68 -8.37
N PHE A 398 7.36 33.00 -7.36
CA PHE A 398 7.26 32.25 -6.11
C PHE A 398 6.31 31.07 -6.37
N TYR A 399 6.85 29.98 -6.91
CA TYR A 399 6.32 28.64 -6.71
C TYR A 399 7.45 27.80 -6.16
N VAL A 400 7.24 27.24 -4.98
CA VAL A 400 8.14 26.26 -4.35
C VAL A 400 8.01 24.97 -5.17
N GLU A 401 8.74 24.91 -6.29
CA GLU A 401 9.10 23.67 -6.97
C GLU A 401 10.57 23.38 -6.65
N ILE A 402 10.79 22.18 -6.11
CA ILE A 402 12.10 21.61 -5.78
C ILE A 402 12.75 21.15 -7.11
N ALA A 403 13.05 22.10 -8.00
CA ALA A 403 13.51 21.78 -9.35
C ALA A 403 14.81 22.49 -9.80
N ASP A 404 15.32 23.49 -9.08
CA ASP A 404 16.57 24.16 -9.46
C ASP A 404 17.73 23.86 -8.50
N ALA A 405 18.29 22.66 -8.67
CA ALA A 405 19.53 22.20 -8.05
C ALA A 405 20.75 22.30 -9.00
N GLU A 406 20.70 23.11 -10.05
CA GLU A 406 21.76 23.15 -11.09
C GLU A 406 22.74 24.34 -11.00
N LYS A 407 22.66 25.22 -9.99
CA LYS A 407 23.59 26.37 -9.86
C LYS A 407 24.38 26.50 -8.57
N PHE A 408 24.32 25.51 -7.69
CA PHE A 408 25.31 25.34 -6.63
C PHE A 408 26.15 24.12 -6.97
N ILE A 409 27.47 24.25 -6.91
CA ILE A 409 28.41 23.14 -7.07
C ILE A 409 27.94 22.04 -6.12
N CYS A 410 27.33 21.04 -6.75
CA CYS A 410 26.44 20.11 -6.09
C CYS A 410 27.28 18.96 -5.58
N PHE A 411 27.07 18.59 -4.32
CA PHE A 411 27.49 17.32 -3.73
C PHE A 411 27.06 16.11 -4.63
N SER A 412 25.99 16.30 -5.42
CA SER A 412 25.55 15.37 -6.47
C SER A 412 26.46 15.29 -7.71
N CYS A 413 27.18 16.37 -8.05
CA CYS A 413 28.11 16.42 -9.18
C CYS A 413 29.42 15.69 -8.84
N LEU A 414 29.90 15.79 -7.60
CA LEU A 414 31.05 15.03 -7.09
C LEU A 414 30.72 13.54 -6.91
N LEU A 415 29.50 13.20 -6.46
CA LEU A 415 29.02 11.81 -6.45
C LEU A 415 28.82 11.23 -7.87
N ARG A 416 28.43 12.04 -8.87
CA ARG A 416 28.40 11.63 -10.29
C ARG A 416 29.80 11.47 -10.88
N ILE A 417 30.77 12.30 -10.50
CA ILE A 417 32.17 12.15 -10.92
C ILE A 417 32.79 10.90 -10.26
N ALA A 418 32.47 10.63 -8.99
CA ALA A 418 32.87 9.41 -8.30
C ALA A 418 32.21 8.14 -8.90
N SER A 419 30.94 8.21 -9.35
CA SER A 419 30.30 7.08 -10.04
C SER A 419 30.81 6.86 -11.47
N GLN A 420 31.20 7.92 -12.17
CA GLN A 420 31.85 7.85 -13.50
C GLN A 420 33.30 7.35 -13.41
N LEU A 421 34.01 7.64 -12.32
CA LEU A 421 35.34 7.07 -12.05
C LEU A 421 35.27 5.59 -11.63
N ALA A 422 34.20 5.19 -10.92
CA ALA A 422 33.96 3.78 -10.58
C ALA A 422 33.54 2.93 -11.80
N SER A 423 32.81 3.49 -12.78
CA SER A 423 32.47 2.79 -14.03
C SER A 423 33.65 2.73 -15.03
N GLY A 424 34.56 3.72 -15.00
CA GLY A 424 35.79 3.72 -15.81
C GLY A 424 36.79 2.62 -15.45
N CYS A 425 36.89 2.25 -14.16
CA CYS A 425 37.80 1.18 -13.71
C CYS A 425 37.37 -0.25 -14.09
N SER A 426 36.11 -0.47 -14.50
CA SER A 426 35.64 -1.80 -14.93
C SER A 426 36.02 -2.12 -16.38
N HIS A 427 36.22 -1.10 -17.22
CA HIS A 427 36.47 -1.28 -18.65
C HIS A 427 37.94 -1.50 -19.03
N GLU A 428 38.87 -1.33 -18.07
CA GLU A 428 40.32 -1.48 -18.30
C GLU A 428 40.92 -2.77 -17.70
N MET A 429 40.11 -3.62 -17.05
CA MET A 429 40.51 -4.97 -16.61
C MET A 429 39.95 -6.11 -17.48
N THR A 430 39.38 -5.79 -18.64
CA THR A 430 39.03 -6.78 -19.67
C THR A 430 39.54 -6.33 -21.04
N LYS A 431 40.87 -6.28 -21.18
CA LYS A 431 41.56 -6.47 -22.46
C LYS A 431 42.97 -6.99 -22.24
#